data_AF-A0A1G0ZVC6-F1
#
_entry.id   AF-A0A1G0ZVC6-F1
#
_cell.length_a   1.000
_cell.length_b   1.000
_cell.length_c   1.000
_cell.angle_alpha   90.00
_cell.angle_beta   90.00
_cell.angle_gamma   90.00
#
_symmetry.space_group_name_H-M   'P 1'
#
loop_
_entity.id
_entity.type
_entity.pdbx_description
1 polymer ?
#
loop_
_entity_poly.entity_id
_entity_poly.type
_entity_poly.pdbx_seq_one_letter_code
_entity_poly.pdbx_strand_id
1 'polypeptide(L)'
;MTQAWIKFLSRFIVVGVVGTLAFHFGGGWAYRTFESREQALETARALVAVPLERASEVIREAIPATPDASETTTPALDSAPSEPEPALVECRKTVSDLLAGKQFDAALEQAVAGLKRWPRDTDLLALRKTALSGATQWGVVTVPGAVVLNHGGQSIGKLPAGAVVIVQEIRTASQGTYAICSRVWTNGPAFKPPFYVQARELALTPGKPETADPERIRLVSRRAQIRIRIAALRQTQSATINTANPHAKAYEAARTAYNRFRKKAEALNKQFDDATGDERMKLHDQLRQLKLEQVGIEQQYQKARKPYAAWQAGNAPAASPSDPRVQEMEKELNQVESALAALQSP
;
A
#
# COMPACT_ATOMS: atom_id res chain seq x y z
N MET A 1 -52.01 13.48 3.19
CA MET A 1 -50.57 13.74 2.99
C MET A 1 -50.35 15.23 2.93
N THR A 2 -49.53 15.78 3.82
CA THR A 2 -49.33 17.23 3.93
C THR A 2 -48.39 17.72 2.83
N GLN A 3 -48.61 18.96 2.36
CA GLN A 3 -47.81 19.61 1.31
C GLN A 3 -46.30 19.63 1.62
N ALA A 4 -45.92 19.53 2.90
CA ALA A 4 -44.55 19.40 3.38
C ALA A 4 -43.89 18.07 2.98
N TRP A 5 -44.65 16.97 3.00
CA TRP A 5 -44.12 15.63 2.70
C TRP A 5 -43.80 15.45 1.21
N ILE A 6 -44.63 16.03 0.34
CA ILE A 6 -44.41 16.05 -1.12
C ILE A 6 -43.16 16.87 -1.45
N LYS A 7 -42.95 18.01 -0.78
CA LYS A 7 -41.75 18.83 -0.96
C LYS A 7 -40.48 18.11 -0.50
N PHE A 8 -40.54 17.36 0.60
CA PHE A 8 -39.41 16.55 1.07
C PHE A 8 -39.04 15.44 0.08
N LEU A 9 -40.03 14.66 -0.38
CA LEU A 9 -39.77 13.55 -1.31
C LEU A 9 -39.22 14.03 -2.65
N SER A 10 -39.75 15.13 -3.18
CA SER A 10 -39.27 15.70 -4.44
C SER A 10 -37.80 16.13 -4.37
N ARG A 11 -37.37 16.74 -3.26
CA ARG A 11 -35.97 17.15 -3.05
C ARG A 11 -35.05 15.95 -2.87
N PHE A 12 -35.51 14.91 -2.17
CA PHE A 12 -34.72 13.70 -1.95
C PHE A 12 -34.47 12.94 -3.25
N ILE A 13 -35.50 12.82 -4.10
CA ILE A 13 -35.39 12.18 -5.42
C ILE A 13 -34.47 13.00 -6.33
N VAL A 14 -34.58 14.33 -6.33
CA VAL A 14 -33.71 15.18 -7.16
C VAL A 14 -32.25 15.07 -6.74
N VAL A 15 -31.94 15.11 -5.44
CA VAL A 15 -30.56 14.97 -4.95
C VAL A 15 -30.01 13.57 -5.23
N GLY A 16 -30.84 12.53 -5.04
CA GLY A 16 -30.46 11.14 -5.33
C GLY A 16 -30.14 10.94 -6.81
N VAL A 17 -31.05 11.34 -7.70
CA VAL A 17 -30.89 11.15 -9.15
C VAL A 17 -29.71 11.96 -9.68
N VAL A 18 -29.54 13.22 -9.25
CA VAL A 18 -28.41 14.07 -9.68
C VAL A 18 -27.07 13.52 -9.15
N GLY A 19 -27.04 13.03 -7.91
CA GLY A 19 -25.84 12.41 -7.33
C GLY A 19 -25.43 11.12 -8.06
N THR A 20 -26.40 10.25 -8.36
CA THR A 20 -26.15 8.99 -9.07
C THR A 20 -25.71 9.22 -10.52
N LEU A 21 -26.31 10.19 -11.22
CA LEU A 21 -25.90 10.54 -12.58
C LEU A 21 -24.50 11.17 -12.61
N ALA A 22 -24.16 12.04 -11.66
CA ALA A 22 -22.81 12.63 -11.55
C ALA A 22 -21.73 11.56 -11.28
N PHE A 23 -22.07 10.51 -10.52
CA PHE A 23 -21.18 9.40 -10.23
C PHE A 23 -20.95 8.50 -11.46
N HIS A 24 -21.99 8.20 -12.24
CA HIS A 24 -21.87 7.28 -13.38
C HIS A 24 -21.34 7.90 -14.66
N PHE A 25 -21.62 9.18 -14.94
CA PHE A 25 -21.28 9.80 -16.22
C PHE A 25 -20.03 10.71 -16.16
N GLY A 26 -19.38 10.80 -14.99
CA GLY A 26 -18.26 11.70 -14.76
C GLY A 26 -18.71 13.16 -14.70
N GLY A 27 -18.15 13.92 -13.76
CA GLY A 27 -18.59 15.30 -13.47
C GLY A 27 -18.54 16.29 -14.65
N GLY A 28 -17.96 15.92 -15.80
CA GLY A 28 -17.90 16.75 -17.00
C GLY A 28 -19.25 17.05 -17.64
N TRP A 29 -20.28 16.21 -17.46
CA TRP A 29 -21.61 16.45 -18.04
C TRP A 29 -22.40 17.54 -17.28
N ALA A 30 -22.26 17.59 -15.96
CA ALA A 30 -22.96 18.56 -15.11
C ALA A 30 -22.53 20.02 -15.33
N TYR A 31 -21.34 20.26 -15.90
CA TYR A 31 -20.88 21.62 -16.23
C TYR A 31 -21.44 22.16 -17.55
N ARG A 32 -22.11 21.35 -18.38
CA ARG A 32 -22.72 21.83 -19.63
C ARG A 32 -24.11 22.44 -19.46
N THR A 33 -24.77 22.18 -18.33
CA THR A 33 -26.16 22.62 -18.08
C THR A 33 -26.27 23.93 -17.31
N PHE A 34 -25.17 24.42 -16.72
CA PHE A 34 -25.14 25.69 -16.02
C PHE A 34 -24.35 26.70 -16.86
N GLU A 35 -24.97 27.84 -17.19
CA GLU A 35 -24.32 28.89 -17.99
C GLU A 35 -23.12 29.52 -17.26
N SER A 36 -23.05 29.38 -15.93
CA SER A 36 -21.88 29.81 -15.16
C SER A 36 -21.63 28.98 -13.90
N ARG A 37 -20.37 28.95 -13.48
CA ARG A 37 -19.92 28.34 -12.21
C ARG A 37 -20.56 29.00 -10.99
N GLU A 38 -20.98 30.26 -11.11
CA GLU A 38 -21.64 31.00 -10.04
C GLU A 38 -23.08 30.50 -9.81
N GLN A 39 -23.86 30.24 -10.87
CA GLN A 39 -25.20 29.65 -10.74
C GLN A 39 -25.17 28.27 -10.06
N ALA A 40 -24.19 27.43 -10.38
CA ALA A 40 -24.04 26.12 -9.76
C ALA A 40 -23.72 26.22 -8.25
N LEU A 41 -22.90 27.21 -7.85
CA LEU A 41 -22.54 27.45 -6.45
C LEU A 41 -23.69 28.10 -5.66
N GLU A 42 -24.47 28.97 -6.28
CA GLU A 42 -25.62 29.62 -5.65
C GLU A 42 -26.75 28.61 -5.39
N THR A 43 -27.01 27.72 -6.35
CA THR A 43 -27.96 26.61 -6.20
C THR A 43 -27.52 25.62 -5.12
N ALA A 44 -26.21 25.33 -5.03
CA ALA A 44 -25.65 24.47 -3.98
C ALA A 44 -25.75 25.13 -2.58
N ARG A 45 -25.54 26.44 -2.48
CA ARG A 45 -25.70 27.19 -1.22
C ARG A 45 -27.16 27.25 -0.75
N ALA A 46 -28.12 27.38 -1.68
CA ALA A 46 -29.54 27.36 -1.37
C ALA A 46 -30.04 25.99 -0.83
N LEU A 47 -29.35 24.89 -1.14
CA LEU A 47 -29.68 23.54 -0.67
C LEU A 47 -29.13 23.19 0.72
N VAL A 48 -28.15 23.95 1.24
CA VAL A 48 -27.42 23.62 2.49
C VAL A 48 -27.91 24.41 3.71
N ALA A 49 -28.79 25.40 3.54
CA ALA A 49 -29.34 26.16 4.67
C ALA A 49 -30.57 25.47 5.30
N VAL A 50 -30.34 24.54 6.23
CA VAL A 50 -31.34 24.11 7.23
C VAL A 50 -30.67 24.08 8.62
N PRO A 51 -31.25 24.71 9.66
CA PRO A 51 -30.61 24.80 10.99
C PRO A 51 -30.61 23.45 11.72
N LEU A 52 -29.48 23.14 12.37
CA LEU A 52 -29.14 21.85 12.98
C LEU A 52 -29.55 21.75 14.47
N GLU A 53 -30.58 22.45 14.91
CA GLU A 53 -30.91 22.59 16.35
C GLU A 53 -32.01 21.64 16.87
N ARG A 54 -32.32 20.54 16.18
CA ARG A 54 -33.36 19.58 16.64
C ARG A 54 -32.94 18.12 16.78
N ALA A 55 -31.65 17.82 16.68
CA ALA A 55 -31.16 16.43 16.74
C ALA A 55 -30.62 15.99 18.12
N SER A 56 -30.47 16.89 19.09
CA SER A 56 -29.83 16.59 20.39
C SER A 56 -30.78 16.15 21.50
N GLU A 57 -32.10 16.24 21.31
CA GLU A 57 -33.09 15.92 22.37
C GLU A 57 -33.51 14.44 22.43
N VAL A 58 -33.22 13.64 21.41
CA VAL A 58 -33.73 12.25 21.32
C VAL A 58 -32.79 11.21 21.96
N ILE A 59 -31.56 11.59 22.34
CA ILE A 59 -30.53 10.64 22.81
C ILE A 59 -30.45 10.55 24.34
N ARG A 60 -31.20 11.37 25.10
CA ARG A 60 -31.04 11.45 26.57
C ARG A 60 -31.93 10.55 27.42
N GLU A 61 -32.77 9.69 26.82
CA GLU A 61 -33.83 8.99 27.57
C GLU A 61 -33.74 7.45 27.56
N ALA A 62 -32.55 6.87 27.57
CA ALA A 62 -32.40 5.41 27.71
C ALA A 62 -31.11 4.99 28.44
N ILE A 63 -31.04 5.25 29.75
CA ILE A 63 -30.13 4.53 30.65
C ILE A 63 -30.86 4.25 31.97
N PRO A 64 -31.33 3.01 32.21
CA PRO A 64 -31.60 2.55 33.57
C PRO A 64 -30.34 1.97 34.22
N ALA A 65 -30.28 2.16 35.54
CA ALA A 65 -29.20 1.81 36.44
C ALA A 65 -29.09 0.30 36.77
N THR A 66 -27.91 -0.04 37.27
CA THR A 66 -27.34 -1.31 37.77
C THR A 66 -28.21 -2.10 38.75
N PRO A 67 -27.91 -3.39 38.99
CA PRO A 67 -27.32 -3.68 40.31
C PRO A 67 -26.18 -4.72 40.34
N ASP A 68 -25.37 -4.56 41.40
CA ASP A 68 -24.35 -5.47 41.94
C ASP A 68 -24.87 -6.87 42.27
N ALA A 69 -24.00 -7.89 42.18
CA ALA A 69 -23.62 -8.77 43.31
C ALA A 69 -22.72 -9.96 42.87
N SER A 70 -21.57 -10.05 43.54
CA SER A 70 -20.94 -11.20 44.20
C SER A 70 -20.52 -12.52 43.49
N GLU A 71 -19.27 -12.86 43.84
CA GLU A 71 -18.73 -14.18 44.25
C GLU A 71 -18.28 -15.24 43.23
N THR A 72 -16.95 -15.33 43.13
CA THR A 72 -16.08 -16.52 43.24
C THR A 72 -16.70 -17.91 43.05
N THR A 73 -16.21 -18.66 42.05
CA THR A 73 -15.82 -20.07 42.20
C THR A 73 -14.88 -20.46 41.06
N THR A 74 -13.67 -20.89 41.40
CA THR A 74 -12.75 -21.62 40.50
C THR A 74 -13.03 -23.11 40.63
N PRO A 75 -13.12 -23.86 39.52
CA PRO A 75 -12.71 -25.25 39.55
C PRO A 75 -11.69 -25.62 38.46
N ALA A 76 -10.70 -26.37 38.94
CA ALA A 76 -10.02 -27.53 38.38
C ALA A 76 -9.71 -27.63 36.87
N LEU A 77 -8.42 -27.88 36.64
CA LEU A 77 -7.76 -28.45 35.48
C LEU A 77 -8.32 -29.84 35.10
N ASP A 78 -8.11 -30.22 33.84
CA ASP A 78 -8.33 -31.52 33.20
C ASP A 78 -9.76 -31.88 32.78
N SER A 79 -10.12 -31.41 31.59
CA SER A 79 -10.61 -32.23 30.47
C SER A 79 -10.74 -31.31 29.24
N ALA A 80 -9.95 -31.53 28.18
CA ALA A 80 -10.18 -30.85 26.91
C ALA A 80 -11.55 -31.29 26.38
N PRO A 81 -12.56 -30.40 26.28
CA PRO A 81 -13.86 -30.78 25.76
C PRO A 81 -13.70 -31.04 24.26
N SER A 82 -13.91 -32.29 23.87
CA SER A 82 -14.08 -32.68 22.48
C SER A 82 -15.50 -32.29 22.05
N GLU A 83 -15.78 -30.98 22.03
CA GLU A 83 -17.01 -30.40 21.49
C GLU A 83 -16.74 -29.74 20.13
N PRO A 84 -17.76 -29.64 19.27
CA PRO A 84 -17.59 -29.94 17.86
C PRO A 84 -17.03 -28.73 17.08
N GLU A 85 -16.01 -28.99 16.25
CA GLU A 85 -15.48 -28.07 15.21
C GLU A 85 -16.51 -27.11 14.56
N PRO A 86 -17.77 -27.49 14.25
CA PRO A 86 -18.77 -26.59 13.68
C PRO A 86 -19.00 -25.28 14.46
N ALA A 87 -19.00 -25.28 15.79
CA ALA A 87 -19.28 -24.06 16.56
C ALA A 87 -18.12 -23.04 16.48
N LEU A 88 -16.87 -23.54 16.42
CA LEU A 88 -15.69 -22.71 16.21
C LEU A 88 -15.66 -22.13 14.79
N VAL A 89 -16.01 -22.95 13.79
CA VAL A 89 -16.12 -22.52 12.39
C VAL A 89 -17.18 -21.43 12.22
N GLU A 90 -18.34 -21.59 12.85
CA GLU A 90 -19.42 -20.59 12.82
C GLU A 90 -19.01 -19.29 13.53
N CYS A 91 -18.30 -19.37 14.66
CA CYS A 91 -17.77 -18.21 15.35
C CYS A 91 -16.74 -17.46 14.48
N ARG A 92 -15.78 -18.17 13.87
CA ARG A 92 -14.79 -17.56 12.96
C ARG A 92 -15.47 -16.90 11.77
N LYS A 93 -16.46 -17.57 11.17
CA LYS A 93 -17.24 -17.04 10.05
C LYS A 93 -17.97 -15.76 10.44
N THR A 94 -18.68 -15.76 11.57
CA THR A 94 -19.41 -14.59 12.07
C THR A 94 -18.48 -13.39 12.28
N VAL A 95 -17.34 -13.60 12.94
CA VAL A 95 -16.33 -12.53 13.12
C VAL A 95 -15.82 -12.03 11.76
N SER A 96 -15.56 -12.93 10.80
CA SER A 96 -15.12 -12.53 9.46
C SER A 96 -16.19 -11.74 8.70
N ASP A 97 -17.46 -12.11 8.82
CA ASP A 97 -18.58 -11.43 8.16
C ASP A 97 -18.77 -10.02 8.75
N LEU A 98 -18.64 -9.88 10.08
CA LEU A 98 -18.65 -8.59 10.77
C LEU A 98 -17.47 -7.70 10.32
N LEU A 99 -16.27 -8.27 10.16
CA LEU A 99 -15.12 -7.55 9.62
C LEU A 99 -15.32 -7.10 8.17
N ALA A 100 -15.91 -7.97 7.33
CA ALA A 100 -16.26 -7.63 5.95
C ALA A 100 -17.28 -6.48 5.90
N GLY A 101 -18.23 -6.46 6.85
CA GLY A 101 -19.18 -5.37 7.06
C GLY A 101 -18.60 -4.11 7.72
N LYS A 102 -17.28 -4.07 8.01
CA LYS A 102 -16.60 -2.99 8.74
C LYS A 102 -17.17 -2.73 10.15
N GLN A 103 -17.82 -3.71 10.76
CA GLN A 103 -18.37 -3.67 12.11
C GLN A 103 -17.30 -4.14 13.11
N PHE A 104 -16.22 -3.35 13.24
CA PHE A 104 -15.03 -3.74 13.98
C PHE A 104 -15.28 -3.96 15.48
N ASP A 105 -16.14 -3.16 16.11
CA ASP A 105 -16.44 -3.29 17.55
C ASP A 105 -17.20 -4.60 17.82
N ALA A 106 -18.23 -4.89 17.03
CA ALA A 106 -18.99 -6.14 17.13
C ALA A 106 -18.11 -7.37 16.82
N ALA A 107 -17.25 -7.25 15.81
CA ALA A 107 -16.27 -8.30 15.48
C ALA A 107 -15.28 -8.53 16.64
N LEU A 108 -14.85 -7.46 17.32
CA LEU A 108 -13.94 -7.55 18.45
C LEU A 108 -14.60 -8.23 19.65
N GLU A 109 -15.82 -7.83 20.00
CA GLU A 109 -16.61 -8.45 21.07
C GLU A 109 -16.81 -9.94 20.82
N GLN A 110 -17.22 -10.31 19.59
CA GLN A 110 -17.46 -11.69 19.21
C GLN A 110 -16.15 -12.51 19.22
N ALA A 111 -15.03 -11.93 18.79
CA ALA A 111 -13.72 -12.60 18.83
C ALA A 111 -13.22 -12.79 20.28
N VAL A 112 -13.46 -11.82 21.18
CA VAL A 112 -13.13 -11.94 22.60
C VAL A 112 -13.98 -13.01 23.28
N ALA A 113 -15.29 -13.06 22.98
CA ALA A 113 -16.18 -14.10 23.46
C ALA A 113 -15.76 -15.50 22.97
N GLY A 114 -15.42 -15.62 21.68
CA GLY A 114 -14.88 -16.85 21.10
C GLY A 114 -13.59 -17.31 21.76
N LEU A 115 -12.63 -16.40 21.99
CA LEU A 115 -11.35 -16.71 22.64
C LEU A 115 -11.49 -17.09 24.12
N LYS A 116 -12.55 -16.67 24.82
CA LYS A 116 -12.83 -17.19 26.17
C LYS A 116 -13.14 -18.70 26.13
N ARG A 117 -13.82 -19.16 25.07
CA ARG A 117 -14.20 -20.58 24.89
C ARG A 117 -13.11 -21.40 24.19
N TRP A 118 -12.35 -20.79 23.29
CA TRP A 118 -11.23 -21.40 22.57
C TRP A 118 -9.94 -20.54 22.66
N PRO A 119 -9.23 -20.53 23.81
CA PRO A 119 -8.14 -19.59 24.07
C PRO A 119 -6.91 -19.73 23.17
N ARG A 120 -6.71 -20.91 22.58
CA ARG A 120 -5.53 -21.24 21.76
C ARG A 120 -5.78 -21.14 20.26
N ASP A 121 -6.93 -20.63 19.85
CA ASP A 121 -7.29 -20.55 18.44
C ASP A 121 -6.52 -19.45 17.70
N THR A 122 -5.64 -19.83 16.78
CA THR A 122 -4.78 -18.89 16.04
C THR A 122 -5.57 -17.98 15.12
N ASP A 123 -6.64 -18.49 14.52
CA ASP A 123 -7.45 -17.74 13.55
C ASP A 123 -8.29 -16.68 14.25
N LEU A 124 -8.95 -17.02 15.36
CA LEU A 124 -9.66 -16.04 16.20
C LEU A 124 -8.72 -14.99 16.79
N LEU A 125 -7.48 -15.35 17.17
CA LEU A 125 -6.46 -14.37 17.59
C LEU A 125 -6.12 -13.39 16.46
N ALA A 126 -5.98 -13.88 15.22
CA ALA A 126 -5.73 -13.04 14.06
C ALA A 126 -6.93 -12.14 13.72
N LEU A 127 -8.15 -12.66 13.79
CA LEU A 127 -9.39 -11.90 13.56
C LEU A 127 -9.61 -10.85 14.64
N ARG A 128 -9.39 -11.18 15.92
CA ARG A 128 -9.42 -10.22 17.04
C ARG A 128 -8.45 -9.06 16.81
N LYS A 129 -7.22 -9.37 16.41
CA LYS A 129 -6.19 -8.36 16.12
C LYS A 129 -6.62 -7.44 14.98
N THR A 130 -7.27 -8.01 13.96
CA THR A 130 -7.83 -7.25 12.83
C THR A 130 -8.97 -6.34 13.27
N ALA A 131 -9.90 -6.85 14.09
CA ALA A 131 -10.99 -6.08 14.67
C ALA A 131 -10.50 -4.91 15.53
N LEU A 132 -9.54 -5.18 16.43
CA LEU A 132 -8.95 -4.19 17.33
C LEU A 132 -8.22 -3.07 16.57
N SER A 133 -7.72 -3.36 15.36
CA SER A 133 -7.07 -2.36 14.49
C SER A 133 -8.04 -1.47 13.71
N GLY A 134 -9.34 -1.79 13.66
CA GLY A 134 -10.35 -0.99 12.95
C GLY A 134 -10.07 -0.81 11.46
N ALA A 135 -9.47 -1.81 10.80
CA ALA A 135 -8.84 -1.76 9.46
C ALA A 135 -7.74 -0.68 9.28
N THR A 136 -7.41 0.06 10.33
CA THR A 136 -6.34 1.04 10.28
C THR A 136 -5.02 0.29 10.35
N GLN A 137 -4.13 0.59 9.42
CA GLN A 137 -2.78 0.08 9.39
C GLN A 137 -1.83 1.27 9.42
N TRP A 138 -0.58 1.02 9.76
CA TRP A 138 0.48 1.97 9.50
C TRP A 138 1.58 1.31 8.70
N GLY A 139 2.25 2.10 7.88
CA GLY A 139 3.32 1.64 7.01
C GLY A 139 4.60 2.39 7.29
N VAL A 140 5.74 1.71 7.16
CA VAL A 140 7.05 2.35 7.11
C VAL A 140 7.58 2.28 5.69
N VAL A 141 8.01 3.42 5.16
CA VAL A 141 8.59 3.51 3.81
C VAL A 141 9.92 2.76 3.77
N THR A 142 10.04 1.77 2.88
CA THR A 142 11.23 0.90 2.77
C THR A 142 12.17 1.28 1.63
N VAL A 143 11.79 2.28 0.82
CA VAL A 143 12.53 2.76 -0.36
C VAL A 143 13.06 4.18 -0.14
N PRO A 144 14.14 4.62 -0.81
CA PRO A 144 14.78 5.92 -0.56
C PRO A 144 13.90 7.15 -0.86
N GLY A 145 12.86 7.00 -1.69
CA GLY A 145 12.03 8.12 -2.13
C GLY A 145 10.71 7.63 -2.72
N ALA A 146 9.84 7.09 -1.87
CA ALA A 146 8.53 6.59 -2.27
C ALA A 146 7.69 7.71 -2.88
N VAL A 147 7.14 7.50 -4.08
CA VAL A 147 6.39 8.53 -4.79
C VAL A 147 5.01 8.68 -4.15
N VAL A 148 4.66 9.91 -3.82
CA VAL A 148 3.34 10.26 -3.27
C VAL A 148 2.47 10.80 -4.38
N LEU A 149 1.29 10.22 -4.55
CA LEU A 149 0.32 10.62 -5.56
C LEU A 149 -0.91 11.29 -4.93
N ASN A 150 -1.54 12.20 -5.66
CA ASN A 150 -2.87 12.70 -5.34
C ASN A 150 -3.98 11.78 -5.90
N HIS A 151 -5.24 12.14 -5.66
CA HIS A 151 -6.40 11.41 -6.19
C HIS A 151 -6.44 11.33 -7.72
N GLY A 152 -5.86 12.30 -8.42
CA GLY A 152 -5.73 12.31 -9.88
C GLY A 152 -4.54 11.51 -10.42
N GLY A 153 -3.80 10.80 -9.56
CA GLY A 153 -2.62 10.02 -9.96
C GLY A 153 -1.37 10.88 -10.26
N GLN A 154 -1.41 12.18 -9.98
CA GLN A 154 -0.26 13.06 -10.18
C GLN A 154 0.69 12.98 -8.98
N SER A 155 2.00 12.99 -9.26
CA SER A 155 3.04 13.04 -8.23
C SER A 155 3.05 14.39 -7.52
N ILE A 156 2.83 14.37 -6.20
CA ILE A 156 2.83 15.57 -5.33
C ILE A 156 4.06 15.64 -4.43
N GLY A 157 4.91 14.63 -4.44
CA GLY A 157 6.16 14.63 -3.68
C GLY A 157 6.73 13.24 -3.47
N LYS A 158 7.70 13.14 -2.56
CA LYS A 158 8.35 11.89 -2.17
C LYS A 158 8.44 11.76 -0.67
N LEU A 159 8.30 10.54 -0.16
CA LEU A 159 8.55 10.20 1.23
C LEU A 159 9.94 9.56 1.39
N PRO A 160 10.72 9.98 2.40
CA PRO A 160 12.01 9.37 2.68
C PRO A 160 11.86 7.97 3.31
N ALA A 161 12.89 7.15 3.19
CA ALA A 161 12.98 5.87 3.88
C ALA A 161 12.84 6.03 5.40
N GLY A 162 12.08 5.15 6.02
CA GLY A 162 11.77 5.19 7.45
C GLY A 162 10.62 6.13 7.82
N ALA A 163 10.05 6.90 6.88
CA ALA A 163 8.85 7.68 7.17
C ALA A 163 7.68 6.75 7.54
N VAL A 164 6.96 7.10 8.60
CA VAL A 164 5.80 6.35 9.08
C VAL A 164 4.53 7.03 8.56
N VAL A 165 3.65 6.27 7.92
CA VAL A 165 2.37 6.76 7.38
C VAL A 165 1.21 5.98 7.98
N ILE A 166 0.08 6.67 8.19
CA ILE A 166 -1.17 6.00 8.59
C ILE A 166 -1.96 5.66 7.34
N VAL A 167 -2.24 4.37 7.17
CA VAL A 167 -2.94 3.76 6.04
C VAL A 167 -4.39 3.49 6.46
N GLN A 168 -5.32 4.12 5.75
CA GLN A 168 -6.76 3.91 5.96
C GLN A 168 -7.27 2.70 5.19
N GLU A 169 -6.79 2.51 3.96
CA GLU A 169 -7.27 1.47 3.07
C GLU A 169 -6.18 1.10 2.06
N ILE A 170 -6.23 -0.11 1.54
CA ILE A 170 -5.40 -0.55 0.41
C ILE A 170 -6.33 -0.85 -0.75
N ARG A 171 -6.04 -0.26 -1.91
CA ARG A 171 -6.81 -0.47 -3.15
C ARG A 171 -5.92 -0.96 -4.28
N THR A 172 -6.46 -1.89 -5.07
CA THR A 172 -5.82 -2.36 -6.29
C THR A 172 -6.40 -1.60 -7.49
N ALA A 173 -5.52 -1.05 -8.31
CA ALA A 173 -5.84 -0.39 -9.57
C ALA A 173 -5.07 -1.05 -10.72
N SER A 174 -5.37 -0.67 -11.97
CA SER A 174 -4.71 -1.22 -13.16
C SER A 174 -3.18 -1.01 -13.17
N GLN A 175 -2.69 0.02 -12.50
CA GLN A 175 -1.26 0.35 -12.41
C GLN A 175 -0.56 -0.27 -11.18
N GLY A 176 -1.31 -0.96 -10.31
CA GLY A 176 -0.77 -1.62 -9.11
C GLY A 176 -1.61 -1.40 -7.87
N THR A 177 -1.07 -1.82 -6.73
CA THR A 177 -1.72 -1.71 -5.42
C THR A 177 -1.21 -0.49 -4.66
N TYR A 178 -2.14 0.33 -4.17
CA TYR A 178 -1.89 1.60 -3.49
C TYR A 178 -2.47 1.59 -2.09
N ALA A 179 -1.69 2.08 -1.13
CA ALA A 179 -2.14 2.46 0.19
C ALA A 179 -2.69 3.89 0.16
N ILE A 180 -3.92 4.07 0.66
CA ILE A 180 -4.56 5.36 0.88
C ILE A 180 -4.16 5.84 2.26
N CYS A 181 -3.40 6.92 2.31
CA CYS A 181 -2.82 7.46 3.53
C CYS A 181 -3.52 8.74 3.97
N SER A 182 -3.72 8.86 5.29
CA SER A 182 -4.36 10.02 5.92
C SER A 182 -3.38 11.05 6.44
N ARG A 183 -2.19 10.62 6.88
CA ARG A 183 -1.14 11.51 7.34
C ARG A 183 0.20 10.80 7.41
N VAL A 184 1.26 11.60 7.40
CA VAL A 184 2.59 11.17 7.83
C VAL A 184 2.67 11.36 9.35
N TRP A 185 3.03 10.30 10.07
CA TRP A 185 3.08 10.28 11.54
C TRP A 185 4.39 10.87 12.08
N THR A 186 5.52 10.55 11.45
CA THR A 186 6.84 11.09 11.80
C THR A 186 7.11 12.42 11.10
N ASN A 187 8.07 13.22 11.61
CA ASN A 187 8.57 14.45 10.98
C ASN A 187 8.85 14.22 9.49
N GLY A 188 7.95 14.72 8.64
CA GLY A 188 7.95 14.52 7.21
C GLY A 188 7.09 15.57 6.52
N PRO A 189 7.06 15.59 5.18
CA PRO A 189 6.30 16.58 4.44
C PRO A 189 4.81 16.44 4.76
N ALA A 190 4.15 17.55 5.06
CA ALA A 190 2.71 17.58 5.25
C ALA A 190 2.02 17.50 3.87
N PHE A 191 1.54 16.30 3.52
CA PHE A 191 0.71 16.11 2.33
C PHE A 191 -0.75 16.32 2.67
N LYS A 192 -1.51 16.93 1.75
CA LYS A 192 -2.96 17.06 1.89
C LYS A 192 -3.61 15.68 1.73
N PRO A 193 -4.35 15.17 2.73
CA PRO A 193 -5.03 13.90 2.61
C PRO A 193 -6.31 13.97 1.77
N PRO A 194 -6.77 12.83 1.21
CA PRO A 194 -6.03 11.56 1.14
C PRO A 194 -4.91 11.62 0.09
N PHE A 195 -3.79 10.96 0.37
CA PHE A 195 -2.71 10.77 -0.59
C PHE A 195 -2.38 9.29 -0.75
N TYR A 196 -1.73 8.93 -1.86
CA TYR A 196 -1.54 7.54 -2.25
C TYR A 196 -0.05 7.21 -2.33
N VAL A 197 0.32 6.03 -1.83
CA VAL A 197 1.67 5.47 -1.91
C VAL A 197 1.56 4.03 -2.39
N GLN A 198 2.50 3.53 -3.19
CA GLN A 198 2.46 2.14 -3.61
C GLN A 198 2.63 1.20 -2.42
N ALA A 199 1.75 0.21 -2.27
CA ALA A 199 1.74 -0.68 -1.11
C ALA A 199 3.05 -1.48 -0.99
N ARG A 200 3.67 -1.87 -2.11
CA ARG A 200 4.97 -2.57 -2.13
C ARG A 200 6.15 -1.76 -1.58
N GLU A 201 6.01 -0.44 -1.49
CA GLU A 201 7.02 0.47 -0.95
C GLU A 201 6.88 0.67 0.56
N LEU A 202 5.88 0.02 1.17
CA LEU A 202 5.55 0.12 2.59
C LEU A 202 5.69 -1.24 3.27
N ALA A 203 6.35 -1.25 4.43
CA ALA A 203 6.24 -2.33 5.40
C ALA A 203 5.02 -2.08 6.28
N LEU A 204 3.91 -2.73 5.96
CA LEU A 204 2.62 -2.54 6.64
C LEU A 204 2.56 -3.30 7.96
N THR A 205 2.03 -2.64 8.99
CA THR A 205 1.78 -3.19 10.32
C THR A 205 0.33 -2.90 10.70
N PRO A 206 -0.43 -3.89 11.20
CA PRO A 206 -1.80 -3.66 11.64
C PRO A 206 -1.84 -2.76 12.88
N GLY A 207 -2.89 -1.95 12.99
CA GLY A 207 -3.16 -1.08 14.13
C GLY A 207 -2.90 0.40 13.85
N LYS A 208 -2.97 1.17 14.93
CA LYS A 208 -2.71 2.61 14.96
C LYS A 208 -1.30 2.84 15.53
N PRO A 209 -0.47 3.71 14.93
CA PRO A 209 0.86 4.01 15.46
C PRO A 209 0.79 4.62 16.87
N GLU A 210 -0.32 5.29 17.22
CA GLU A 210 -0.60 5.82 18.56
C GLU A 210 -0.63 4.74 19.64
N THR A 211 -1.08 3.54 19.26
CA THR A 211 -1.28 2.39 20.18
C THR A 211 -0.09 1.43 20.18
N ALA A 212 0.83 1.58 19.24
CA ALA A 212 2.01 0.75 19.14
C ALA A 212 3.11 1.29 20.07
N ASP A 213 3.96 0.38 20.55
CA ASP A 213 5.14 0.75 21.32
C ASP A 213 6.00 1.79 20.54
N PRO A 214 6.22 2.99 21.11
CA PRO A 214 7.03 4.03 20.47
C PRO A 214 8.45 3.56 20.12
N GLU A 215 9.04 2.70 20.95
CA GLU A 215 10.37 2.14 20.70
C GLU A 215 10.36 1.21 19.48
N ARG A 216 9.35 0.36 19.36
CA ARG A 216 9.14 -0.45 18.16
C ARG A 216 9.01 0.41 16.89
N ILE A 217 8.23 1.49 16.92
CA ILE A 217 8.10 2.39 15.76
C ILE A 217 9.46 2.99 15.39
N ARG A 218 10.19 3.49 16.38
CA ARG A 218 11.54 4.07 16.21
C ARG A 218 12.49 3.06 15.57
N LEU A 219 12.53 1.83 16.06
CA LEU A 219 13.40 0.77 15.56
C LEU A 219 13.03 0.32 14.14
N VAL A 220 11.75 0.16 13.81
CA VAL A 220 11.33 -0.20 12.44
C VAL A 220 11.68 0.91 11.45
N SER A 221 11.46 2.17 11.83
CA SER A 221 11.87 3.35 11.05
C SER A 221 13.39 3.36 10.83
N ARG A 222 14.18 3.17 11.90
CA ARG A 222 15.64 3.14 11.84
C ARG A 222 16.16 2.00 10.97
N ARG A 223 15.59 0.81 11.08
CA ARG A 223 15.92 -0.36 10.24
C ARG A 223 15.79 -0.05 8.76
N ALA A 224 14.69 0.59 8.35
CA ALA A 224 14.47 0.98 6.95
C ALA A 224 15.52 1.98 6.46
N GLN A 225 15.86 2.99 7.28
CA GLN A 225 16.89 3.97 6.96
C GLN A 225 18.28 3.34 6.76
N ILE A 226 18.70 2.48 7.69
CA ILE A 226 20.02 1.83 7.63
C ILE A 226 20.13 0.97 6.36
N ARG A 227 19.11 0.14 6.07
CA ARG A 227 19.10 -0.71 4.87
C ARG A 227 19.27 0.09 3.59
N ILE A 228 18.59 1.23 3.47
CA ILE A 228 18.72 2.11 2.31
C ILE A 228 20.11 2.75 2.22
N ARG A 229 20.70 3.17 3.34
CA ARG A 229 22.06 3.74 3.35
C ARG A 229 23.12 2.70 2.96
N ILE A 230 23.00 1.46 3.45
CA ILE A 230 23.88 0.34 3.04
C ILE A 230 23.75 0.10 1.53
N ALA A 231 22.52 0.01 1.01
CA ALA A 231 22.28 -0.19 -0.41
C ALA A 231 22.88 0.94 -1.28
N ALA A 232 22.69 2.19 -0.88
CA ALA A 232 23.24 3.36 -1.56
C ALA A 232 24.78 3.36 -1.57
N LEU A 233 25.42 3.03 -0.44
CA LEU A 233 26.88 2.96 -0.35
C LEU A 233 27.46 1.83 -1.20
N ARG A 234 26.84 0.65 -1.19
CA ARG A 234 27.22 -0.46 -2.07
C ARG A 234 27.05 -0.10 -3.55
N GLN A 235 25.97 0.61 -3.89
CA GLN A 235 25.76 1.09 -5.26
C GLN A 235 26.85 2.08 -5.68
N THR A 236 27.20 3.06 -4.83
CA THR A 236 28.27 4.02 -5.11
C THR A 236 29.62 3.32 -5.28
N GLN A 237 29.96 2.34 -4.44
CA GLN A 237 31.18 1.55 -4.59
C GLN A 237 31.20 0.79 -5.93
N SER A 238 30.08 0.15 -6.30
CA SER A 238 29.97 -0.54 -7.58
C SER A 238 30.12 0.42 -8.76
N ALA A 239 29.59 1.65 -8.66
CA ALA A 239 29.73 2.67 -9.69
C ALA A 239 31.19 3.11 -9.85
N THR A 240 31.92 3.31 -8.74
CA THR A 240 33.35 3.65 -8.76
C THR A 240 34.18 2.56 -9.46
N ILE A 241 33.92 1.29 -9.15
CA ILE A 241 34.60 0.15 -9.79
C ILE A 241 34.28 0.09 -11.28
N ASN A 242 33.02 0.34 -11.65
CA ASN A 242 32.62 0.39 -13.06
C ASN A 242 33.32 1.54 -13.79
N THR A 243 33.45 2.72 -13.19
CA THR A 243 34.18 3.84 -13.81
C THR A 243 35.69 3.59 -13.95
N ALA A 244 36.27 2.76 -13.07
CA ALA A 244 37.68 2.37 -13.16
C ALA A 244 37.95 1.31 -14.23
N ASN A 245 36.91 0.62 -14.73
CA ASN A 245 37.06 -0.38 -15.77
C ASN A 245 37.27 0.29 -17.15
N PRO A 246 38.43 0.12 -17.81
CA PRO A 246 38.69 0.75 -19.11
C PRO A 246 37.70 0.28 -20.21
N HIS A 247 37.04 -0.86 -20.01
CA HIS A 247 36.04 -1.41 -20.93
C HIS A 247 34.59 -1.00 -20.60
N ALA A 248 34.34 -0.27 -19.51
CA ALA A 248 32.98 0.06 -19.08
C ALA A 248 32.20 0.86 -20.12
N LYS A 249 32.78 1.91 -20.68
CA LYS A 249 32.11 2.75 -21.70
C LYS A 249 31.69 1.94 -22.93
N ALA A 250 32.56 1.05 -23.40
CA ALA A 250 32.27 0.18 -24.55
C ALA A 250 31.17 -0.84 -24.23
N TYR A 251 31.23 -1.44 -23.03
CA TYR A 251 30.20 -2.36 -22.54
C TYR A 251 28.84 -1.69 -22.36
N GLU A 252 28.78 -0.49 -21.77
CA GLU A 252 27.55 0.27 -21.57
C GLU A 252 26.90 0.68 -22.90
N ALA A 253 27.70 1.12 -23.88
CA ALA A 253 27.22 1.43 -25.22
C ALA A 253 26.61 0.18 -25.89
N ALA A 254 27.33 -0.95 -25.87
CA ALA A 254 26.85 -2.20 -26.46
C ALA A 254 25.61 -2.76 -25.74
N ARG A 255 25.58 -2.68 -24.40
CA ARG A 255 24.42 -3.07 -23.57
C ARG A 255 23.20 -2.19 -23.87
N THR A 256 23.39 -0.89 -24.06
CA THR A 256 22.31 0.04 -24.39
C THR A 256 21.73 -0.25 -25.78
N ALA A 257 22.59 -0.50 -26.77
CA ALA A 257 22.17 -0.92 -28.11
C ALA A 257 21.39 -2.24 -28.06
N TYR A 258 21.90 -3.24 -27.32
CA TYR A 258 21.23 -4.52 -27.14
C TYR A 258 19.85 -4.40 -26.47
N ASN A 259 19.75 -3.62 -25.39
CA ASN A 259 18.47 -3.39 -24.71
C ASN A 259 17.46 -2.65 -25.60
N ARG A 260 17.92 -1.67 -26.39
CA ARG A 260 17.07 -0.97 -27.36
C ARG A 260 16.56 -1.93 -28.43
N PHE A 261 17.42 -2.80 -28.94
CA PHE A 261 17.04 -3.87 -29.87
C PHE A 261 15.97 -4.78 -29.26
N ARG A 262 16.18 -5.28 -28.04
CA ARG A 262 15.20 -6.13 -27.34
C ARG A 262 13.84 -5.46 -27.17
N LYS A 263 13.81 -4.19 -26.73
CA LYS A 263 12.57 -3.42 -26.59
C LYS A 263 11.86 -3.23 -27.93
N LYS A 264 12.61 -2.95 -29.00
CA LYS A 264 12.05 -2.81 -30.36
C LYS A 264 11.45 -4.13 -30.85
N ALA A 265 12.16 -5.25 -30.64
CA ALA A 265 11.67 -6.58 -31.01
C ALA A 265 10.41 -6.98 -30.21
N GLU A 266 10.38 -6.71 -28.91
CA GLU A 266 9.21 -6.97 -28.06
C GLU A 266 7.99 -6.12 -28.48
N ALA A 267 8.20 -4.84 -28.79
CA ALA A 267 7.14 -3.96 -29.28
C ALA A 267 6.59 -4.43 -30.64
N LEU A 268 7.47 -4.82 -31.58
CA LEU A 268 7.05 -5.31 -32.90
C LEU A 268 6.35 -6.67 -32.83
N ASN A 269 6.78 -7.58 -31.97
CA ASN A 269 6.07 -8.85 -31.74
C ASN A 269 4.66 -8.59 -31.22
N LYS A 270 4.51 -7.69 -30.25
CA LYS A 270 3.19 -7.32 -29.75
C LYS A 270 2.30 -6.74 -30.84
N GLN A 271 2.83 -5.82 -31.65
CA GLN A 271 2.09 -5.25 -32.79
C GLN A 271 1.73 -6.33 -33.83
N PHE A 272 2.64 -7.27 -34.09
CA PHE A 272 2.40 -8.38 -35.04
C PHE A 272 1.29 -9.31 -34.56
N ASP A 273 1.23 -9.62 -33.27
CA ASP A 273 0.20 -10.48 -32.68
C ASP A 273 -1.20 -9.83 -32.79
N ASP A 274 -1.27 -8.51 -32.64
CA ASP A 274 -2.51 -7.71 -32.73
C ASP A 274 -2.93 -7.41 -34.19
N ALA A 275 -2.00 -7.47 -35.15
CA ALA A 275 -2.24 -7.08 -36.54
C ALA A 275 -2.87 -8.18 -37.41
N THR A 276 -3.63 -7.75 -38.43
CA THR A 276 -4.22 -8.62 -39.45
C THR A 276 -3.96 -8.08 -40.87
N GLY A 277 -4.10 -8.94 -41.89
CA GLY A 277 -3.95 -8.56 -43.30
C GLY A 277 -2.57 -8.00 -43.67
N ASP A 278 -2.57 -6.95 -44.50
CA ASP A 278 -1.35 -6.34 -45.07
C ASP A 278 -0.41 -5.74 -44.01
N GLU A 279 -0.96 -5.22 -42.91
CA GLU A 279 -0.18 -4.66 -41.81
C GLU A 279 0.64 -5.75 -41.13
N ARG A 280 0.05 -6.93 -40.93
CA ARG A 280 0.73 -8.10 -40.37
C ARG A 280 1.89 -8.54 -41.26
N MET A 281 1.73 -8.49 -42.59
CA MET A 281 2.81 -8.81 -43.53
C MET A 281 3.97 -7.80 -43.42
N LYS A 282 3.68 -6.49 -43.35
CA LYS A 282 4.72 -5.46 -43.15
C LYS A 282 5.48 -5.65 -41.85
N LEU A 283 4.78 -5.94 -40.75
CA LEU A 283 5.40 -6.21 -39.45
C LEU A 283 6.25 -7.49 -39.47
N HIS A 284 5.82 -8.52 -40.19
CA HIS A 284 6.61 -9.73 -40.38
C HIS A 284 7.94 -9.46 -41.11
N ASP A 285 7.93 -8.63 -42.16
CA ASP A 285 9.15 -8.25 -42.87
C ASP A 285 10.09 -7.42 -41.99
N GLN A 286 9.56 -6.52 -41.17
CA GLN A 286 10.35 -5.77 -40.18
C GLN A 286 10.96 -6.69 -39.11
N LEU A 287 10.22 -7.70 -38.64
CA LEU A 287 10.72 -8.71 -37.72
C LEU A 287 11.83 -9.56 -38.36
N ARG A 288 11.71 -9.91 -39.65
CA ARG A 288 12.79 -10.57 -40.41
C ARG A 288 14.04 -9.70 -40.48
N GLN A 289 13.89 -8.41 -40.79
CA GLN A 289 15.02 -7.48 -40.83
C GLN A 289 15.71 -7.37 -39.47
N LEU A 290 14.94 -7.25 -38.37
CA LEU A 290 15.50 -7.27 -37.03
C LEU A 290 16.25 -8.56 -36.70
N LYS A 291 15.77 -9.71 -37.18
CA LYS A 291 16.44 -10.99 -36.96
C LYS A 291 17.81 -11.05 -37.66
N LEU A 292 17.96 -10.39 -38.81
CA LEU A 292 19.25 -10.24 -39.47
C LEU A 292 20.20 -9.34 -38.66
N GLU A 293 19.69 -8.24 -38.10
CA GLU A 293 20.47 -7.32 -37.24
C GLU A 293 20.86 -7.96 -35.90
N GLN A 294 20.08 -8.92 -35.39
CA GLN A 294 20.27 -9.57 -34.10
C GLN A 294 21.67 -10.12 -33.92
N VAL A 295 22.20 -10.81 -34.94
CA VAL A 295 23.51 -11.47 -34.87
C VAL A 295 24.61 -10.45 -34.63
N GLY A 296 24.58 -9.33 -35.35
CA GLY A 296 25.58 -8.27 -35.20
C GLY A 296 25.52 -7.59 -33.82
N ILE A 297 24.32 -7.30 -33.34
CA ILE A 297 24.12 -6.63 -32.04
C ILE A 297 24.51 -7.56 -30.89
N GLU A 298 24.14 -8.84 -30.94
CA GLU A 298 24.55 -9.83 -29.94
C GLU A 298 26.07 -10.05 -29.95
N GLN A 299 26.70 -10.15 -31.13
CA GLN A 299 28.15 -10.26 -31.23
C GLN A 299 28.87 -9.04 -30.65
N GLN A 300 28.40 -7.83 -30.94
CA GLN A 300 28.97 -6.60 -30.36
C GLN A 300 28.83 -6.57 -28.84
N TYR A 301 27.66 -6.97 -28.32
CA TYR A 301 27.42 -7.09 -26.90
C TYR A 301 28.37 -8.09 -26.24
N GLN A 302 28.51 -9.30 -26.79
CA GLN A 302 29.41 -10.31 -26.24
C GLN A 302 30.89 -9.90 -26.36
N LYS A 303 31.29 -9.26 -27.46
CA LYS A 303 32.65 -8.74 -27.67
C LYS A 303 33.02 -7.69 -26.64
N ALA A 304 32.09 -6.82 -26.24
CA ALA A 304 32.32 -5.84 -25.18
C ALA A 304 32.20 -6.44 -23.77
N ARG A 305 31.31 -7.42 -23.57
CA ARG A 305 31.07 -8.07 -22.28
C ARG A 305 32.26 -8.91 -21.81
N LYS A 306 32.90 -9.69 -22.69
CA LYS A 306 34.04 -10.56 -22.33
C LYS A 306 35.20 -9.81 -21.65
N PRO A 307 35.79 -8.75 -22.24
CA PRO A 307 36.89 -8.02 -21.61
C PRO A 307 36.44 -7.27 -20.37
N TYR A 308 35.21 -6.72 -20.37
CA TYR A 308 34.63 -6.10 -19.18
C TYR A 308 34.55 -7.09 -18.00
N ALA A 309 34.02 -8.29 -18.23
CA ALA A 309 33.87 -9.33 -17.23
C ALA A 309 35.23 -9.91 -16.79
N ALA A 310 36.19 -10.07 -17.71
CA ALA A 310 37.54 -10.53 -17.39
C ALA A 310 38.26 -9.51 -16.50
N TRP A 311 38.18 -8.21 -16.83
CA TRP A 311 38.71 -7.16 -15.98
C TRP A 311 38.01 -7.16 -14.62
N GLN A 312 36.68 -7.28 -14.59
CA GLN A 312 35.91 -7.32 -13.36
C GLN A 312 36.22 -8.56 -12.50
N ALA A 313 36.58 -9.69 -13.09
CA ALA A 313 36.97 -10.89 -12.34
C ALA A 313 38.37 -10.74 -11.71
N GLY A 314 39.33 -10.14 -12.43
CA GLY A 314 40.69 -9.92 -11.92
C GLY A 314 40.86 -8.68 -11.06
N ASN A 315 39.97 -7.70 -11.21
CA ASN A 315 39.92 -6.44 -10.46
C ASN A 315 38.63 -6.35 -9.63
N ALA A 316 37.95 -7.48 -9.43
CA ALA A 316 36.93 -7.57 -8.41
C ALA A 316 37.61 -7.13 -7.11
N PRO A 317 37.06 -6.16 -6.38
CA PRO A 317 37.61 -5.87 -5.07
C PRO A 317 37.59 -7.19 -4.29
N ALA A 318 38.76 -7.72 -3.93
CA ALA A 318 38.91 -8.98 -3.22
C ALA A 318 38.02 -8.93 -1.99
N ALA A 319 36.82 -9.53 -2.05
CA ALA A 319 35.68 -9.29 -1.15
C ALA A 319 35.93 -8.03 -0.30
N SER A 320 35.95 -6.84 -0.94
CA SER A 320 36.56 -5.61 -0.40
C SER A 320 36.37 -5.61 1.11
N PRO A 321 37.41 -5.50 1.96
CA PRO A 321 37.21 -5.51 3.41
C PRO A 321 36.07 -4.53 3.65
N SER A 322 34.90 -5.07 4.03
CA SER A 322 33.61 -4.38 3.88
C SER A 322 33.83 -2.96 4.35
N ASP A 323 33.62 -1.95 3.50
CA ASP A 323 33.95 -0.55 3.81
C ASP A 323 33.62 -0.32 5.29
N PRO A 324 34.56 0.18 6.12
CA PRO A 324 34.34 0.25 7.56
C PRO A 324 32.98 0.87 7.93
N ARG A 325 32.48 1.78 7.10
CA ARG A 325 31.14 2.38 7.22
C ARG A 325 30.00 1.40 6.94
N VAL A 326 30.15 0.52 5.95
CA VAL A 326 29.21 -0.57 5.67
C VAL A 326 29.21 -1.58 6.81
N GLN A 327 30.37 -2.00 7.33
CA GLN A 327 30.45 -2.89 8.50
C GLN A 327 29.80 -2.28 9.74
N GLU A 328 30.06 -1.00 10.00
CA GLU A 328 29.49 -0.27 11.12
C GLU A 328 27.96 -0.22 11.02
N MET A 329 27.42 0.09 9.85
CA MET A 329 25.97 0.08 9.63
C MET A 329 25.36 -1.33 9.66
N GLU A 330 26.08 -2.36 9.20
CA GLU A 330 25.63 -3.76 9.33
C GLU A 330 25.57 -4.18 10.79
N LYS A 331 26.55 -3.78 11.60
CA LYS A 331 26.54 -3.98 13.04
C LYS A 331 25.36 -3.24 13.69
N GLU A 332 25.13 -1.98 13.31
CA GLU A 332 23.98 -1.21 13.76
C GLU A 332 22.65 -1.87 13.37
N LEU A 333 22.54 -2.38 12.14
CA LEU A 333 21.36 -3.09 11.65
C LEU A 333 21.08 -4.34 12.50
N ASN A 334 22.11 -5.13 12.79
CA ASN A 334 22.00 -6.34 13.63
C ASN A 334 21.57 -6.01 15.06
N GLN A 335 22.03 -4.88 15.62
CA GLN A 335 21.59 -4.39 16.93
C GLN A 335 20.10 -4.01 16.91
N VAL A 336 19.66 -3.26 15.88
CA VAL A 336 18.26 -2.88 15.71
C VAL A 336 17.37 -4.10 15.51
N GLU A 337 17.81 -5.10 14.75
CA GLU A 337 17.06 -6.35 14.53
C GLU A 337 16.95 -7.19 15.81
N SER A 338 18.04 -7.28 16.60
CA SER A 338 18.02 -7.92 17.91
C SER A 338 17.06 -7.22 18.88
N ALA A 339 17.06 -5.88 18.91
CA ALA A 339 16.15 -5.11 19.75
C ALA A 339 14.68 -5.29 19.32
N LEU A 340 14.40 -5.33 18.01
CA LEU A 340 13.07 -5.62 17.49
C LEU A 340 12.59 -7.02 17.85
N ALA A 341 13.48 -8.01 17.82
CA ALA A 341 13.16 -9.38 18.20
C ALA A 341 12.83 -9.46 19.71
N ALA A 342 13.59 -8.77 20.56
CA ALA A 342 13.33 -8.71 22.00
C ALA A 342 11.95 -8.11 22.33
N LEU A 343 11.49 -7.11 21.55
CA LEU A 343 10.13 -6.53 21.69
C LEU A 343 9.00 -7.42 21.13
N GLN A 344 9.32 -8.50 20.43
CA GLN A 344 8.35 -9.46 19.91
C GLN A 344 8.23 -10.72 20.76
N SER A 345 9.19 -10.97 21.65
CA SER A 345 9.13 -12.04 22.64
C SER A 345 8.04 -11.73 23.67
N PRO A 346 7.12 -12.67 23.93
CA PRO A 346 5.94 -12.48 24.78
C PRO A 346 6.23 -12.27 26.25
#